data_AF-A0AA89AWH7-F1
#
_entry.id   AF-A0AA89AWH7-F1
#
_cell.length_a   1.000
_cell.length_b   1.000
_cell.length_c   1.000
_cell.angle_alpha   90.00
_cell.angle_beta   90.00
_cell.angle_gamma   90.00
#
_symmetry.space_group_name_H-M   'P 1'
#
loop_
_entity.id
_entity.type
_entity.pdbx_description
1 polymer ?
#
loop_
_entity_poly.entity_id
_entity_poly.type
_entity_poly.pdbx_seq_one_letter_code
_entity_poly.pdbx_strand_id
1 'polypeptide(L)'
;MLATGKTNAKLLIGRRFTDALVQSDMMLWPFKVISGPADKPLIVVDYKVKNAVITVPAYFNDSQCQATKDAGAIAGLNVMRIINEPTAAEIAYGLNNRAATVGGKNVLIFYLGGGTFDVSCSVLKREFKRKHRKDISGDPRALRRLRTASERVKRTLSSSFQANVGVDCLFEGIDFYTTITRARFDELNIDLFMNCLEPVESCLRDAKLDRSSVHDVVLVGGSTRIPKVQKILRDFFHGKELCKSINQDEAVAYGAAVQAAILDGKVYKVTLLDVTPLSLGVDVADGEMSFVIPRNTPVPAKMKKGFTTRYDNQTVVRFAVYQGERARAQDNNFLGEFDLCGVPPAPRHVTKLSACFDIDVNGILNVYAEESSTGEINKMIEEAEKYKAEDEKYKAEDEKHKKRVDAKAALENYAYKIRNTVNDQKINYLIPEADKKVVQDAVVQVIYWLDRNQLAEVDEFNYKRKELESTCNPIIAKM
;
A
#
# COMPACT_ATOMS: atom_id res chain seq x y z
N MET A 1 1.05 3.53 -12.02
CA MET A 1 1.48 3.00 -10.70
C MET A 1 2.95 2.62 -10.79
N LEU A 2 3.66 2.75 -9.66
CA LEU A 2 5.12 2.83 -9.51
C LEU A 2 5.90 1.64 -10.10
N ALA A 3 6.78 1.93 -11.06
CA ALA A 3 7.85 1.04 -11.51
C ALA A 3 9.21 1.68 -11.19
N THR A 4 9.98 0.95 -10.38
CA THR A 4 11.45 0.95 -10.24
C THR A 4 12.24 2.14 -10.78
N GLY A 5 12.51 3.07 -9.87
CA GLY A 5 13.43 4.19 -10.02
C GLY A 5 13.07 5.17 -8.91
N LYS A 6 14.03 5.73 -8.19
CA LYS A 6 13.73 6.89 -7.32
C LYS A 6 12.90 7.87 -8.16
N THR A 7 11.66 8.11 -7.77
CA THR A 7 10.68 8.78 -8.65
C THR A 7 11.12 10.19 -8.98
N ASN A 8 11.68 10.37 -10.18
CA ASN A 8 11.96 11.67 -10.80
C ASN A 8 10.69 12.53 -10.99
N ALA A 9 9.49 11.94 -10.84
CA ALA A 9 8.24 12.70 -10.76
C ALA A 9 8.23 13.75 -9.62
N LYS A 10 9.03 13.56 -8.56
CA LYS A 10 9.22 14.59 -7.52
C LYS A 10 9.88 15.87 -8.05
N LEU A 11 10.65 15.79 -9.14
CA LEU A 11 11.28 16.95 -9.77
C LEU A 11 10.27 17.86 -10.50
N LEU A 12 9.07 17.34 -10.79
CA LEU A 12 7.95 18.09 -11.38
C LEU A 12 7.05 18.76 -10.34
N ILE A 13 7.11 18.32 -9.08
CA ILE A 13 6.23 18.82 -8.03
C ILE A 13 6.60 20.27 -7.71
N GLY A 14 5.65 21.18 -7.90
CA GLY A 14 5.80 22.62 -7.62
C GLY A 14 6.55 23.41 -8.69
N ARG A 15 6.86 22.81 -9.84
CA ARG A 15 7.53 23.48 -10.98
C ARG A 15 6.55 23.79 -12.10
N ARG A 16 6.94 24.72 -12.97
CA ARG A 16 6.25 25.03 -14.22
C ARG A 16 6.75 24.14 -15.36
N PHE A 17 5.89 23.81 -16.30
CA PHE A 17 6.24 23.04 -17.48
C PHE A 17 7.31 23.78 -18.27
N THR A 18 7.25 25.11 -18.34
CA THR A 18 8.28 25.94 -18.99
C THR A 18 9.58 26.10 -18.21
N ASP A 19 9.71 25.60 -16.98
CA ASP A 19 10.95 25.75 -16.22
C ASP A 19 12.12 25.07 -16.95
N ALA A 20 13.27 25.75 -17.04
CA ALA A 20 14.44 25.26 -17.78
C ALA A 20 14.92 23.87 -17.31
N LEU A 21 14.83 23.61 -16.00
CA LEU A 21 15.16 22.30 -15.42
C LEU A 21 14.11 21.23 -15.76
N VAL A 22 12.82 21.58 -15.85
CA VAL A 22 11.77 20.65 -16.28
C VAL A 22 11.97 20.31 -17.75
N GLN A 23 12.26 21.30 -18.60
CA GLN A 23 12.55 21.08 -20.02
C GLN A 23 13.79 20.20 -20.25
N SER A 24 14.86 20.38 -19.47
CA SER A 24 16.05 19.52 -19.54
C SER A 24 15.80 18.11 -19.01
N ASP A 25 15.12 17.97 -17.87
CA ASP A 25 14.86 16.67 -17.26
C ASP A 25 13.87 15.83 -18.09
N MET A 26 12.91 16.50 -18.76
CA MET A 26 11.93 15.88 -19.64
C MET A 26 12.55 15.18 -20.85
N MET A 27 13.74 15.61 -21.30
CA MET A 27 14.50 14.90 -22.35
C MET A 27 15.07 13.56 -21.88
N LEU A 28 15.17 13.34 -20.57
CA LEU A 28 15.77 12.14 -19.97
C LEU A 28 14.72 11.13 -19.50
N TRP A 29 13.42 11.47 -19.57
CA TRP A 29 12.36 10.64 -19.04
C TRP A 29 11.74 9.73 -20.10
N PRO A 30 11.36 8.50 -19.73
CA PRO A 30 10.70 7.55 -20.63
C PRO A 30 9.19 7.82 -20.80
N PHE A 31 8.65 8.91 -20.25
CA PHE A 31 7.22 9.24 -20.27
C PHE A 31 7.00 10.67 -20.76
N LYS A 32 5.90 10.89 -21.48
CA LYS A 32 5.55 12.20 -22.03
C LYS A 32 5.02 13.11 -20.94
N VAL A 33 5.48 14.36 -20.91
CA VAL A 33 4.94 15.42 -20.06
C VAL A 33 4.42 16.53 -20.98
N ILE A 34 3.25 17.09 -20.66
CA ILE A 34 2.62 18.20 -21.40
C ILE A 34 2.36 19.37 -20.48
N SER A 35 2.21 20.57 -21.06
CA SER A 35 1.72 21.73 -20.33
C SER A 35 0.24 21.55 -20.00
N GLY A 36 -0.08 21.52 -18.71
CA GLY A 36 -1.43 21.54 -18.18
C GLY A 36 -1.92 22.93 -17.81
N PRO A 37 -3.11 23.04 -17.20
CA PRO A 37 -3.63 24.31 -16.70
C PRO A 37 -2.62 25.02 -15.78
N ALA A 38 -2.48 26.34 -15.94
CA ALA A 38 -1.50 27.19 -15.25
C ALA A 38 -0.03 26.79 -15.47
N ASP A 39 0.28 26.24 -16.65
CA ASP A 39 1.61 25.78 -17.03
C ASP A 39 2.17 24.71 -16.08
N LYS A 40 1.29 23.88 -15.51
CA LYS A 40 1.72 22.77 -14.65
C LYS A 40 2.18 21.60 -15.51
N PRO A 41 3.36 21.01 -15.28
CA PRO A 41 3.80 19.82 -16.02
C PRO A 41 2.90 18.63 -15.64
N LEU A 42 2.13 18.14 -16.60
CA LEU A 42 1.30 16.95 -16.46
C LEU A 42 1.96 15.78 -17.14
N ILE A 43 2.17 14.69 -16.42
CA ILE A 43 2.59 13.43 -17.02
C ILE A 43 1.40 12.90 -17.83
N VAL A 44 1.58 12.77 -19.13
CA VAL A 44 0.62 12.12 -20.01
C VAL A 44 0.73 10.63 -19.76
N VAL A 45 -0.37 10.08 -19.29
CA VAL A 45 -0.65 8.67 -19.38
C VAL A 45 -1.60 8.49 -20.55
N ASP A 46 -1.26 7.60 -21.48
CA ASP A 46 -2.07 7.42 -22.69
C ASP A 46 -3.44 6.79 -22.42
N TYR A 47 -3.69 6.32 -21.19
CA TYR A 47 -4.90 5.57 -20.83
C TYR A 47 -5.41 5.90 -19.43
N LYS A 48 -6.72 6.11 -19.30
CA LYS A 48 -7.41 6.13 -18.01
C LYS A 48 -7.57 4.69 -17.52
N VAL A 49 -6.80 4.29 -16.52
CA VAL A 49 -6.94 2.98 -15.87
C VAL A 49 -8.15 3.02 -14.94
N LYS A 50 -9.19 2.22 -15.24
CA LYS A 50 -10.38 2.09 -14.41
C LYS A 50 -10.44 0.78 -13.64
N ASN A 51 -9.84 -0.27 -14.18
CA ASN A 51 -9.90 -1.61 -13.64
C ASN A 51 -8.50 -2.03 -13.15
N ALA A 52 -8.44 -2.73 -12.02
CA ALA A 52 -7.19 -3.22 -11.46
C ALA A 52 -7.36 -4.59 -10.80
N VAL A 53 -6.28 -5.36 -10.82
CA VAL A 53 -6.06 -6.49 -9.90
C VAL A 53 -5.04 -6.02 -8.88
N ILE A 54 -5.33 -6.21 -7.60
CA ILE A 54 -4.49 -5.76 -6.49
C ILE A 54 -3.98 -6.97 -5.72
N THR A 55 -2.71 -6.96 -5.36
CA THR A 55 -2.06 -8.08 -4.66
C THR A 55 -2.12 -7.90 -3.15
N VAL A 56 -2.26 -9.00 -2.41
CA VAL A 56 -2.18 -9.06 -0.95
C VAL A 56 -1.27 -10.21 -0.51
N PRO A 57 -0.59 -10.11 0.65
CA PRO A 57 0.08 -11.27 1.24
C PRO A 57 -0.90 -12.43 1.42
N ALA A 58 -0.47 -13.65 1.09
CA ALA A 58 -1.36 -14.82 1.15
C ALA A 58 -1.95 -15.09 2.54
N TYR A 59 -1.31 -14.60 3.60
CA TYR A 59 -1.74 -14.77 4.98
C TYR A 59 -2.54 -13.56 5.53
N PHE A 60 -2.95 -12.63 4.66
CA PHE A 60 -3.87 -11.57 5.07
C PHE A 60 -5.18 -12.18 5.57
N ASN A 61 -5.68 -11.61 6.66
CA ASN A 61 -6.99 -11.95 7.21
C ASN A 61 -8.10 -11.25 6.39
N ASP A 62 -9.34 -11.61 6.69
CA ASP A 62 -10.51 -11.08 5.97
C ASP A 62 -10.56 -9.53 5.95
N SER A 63 -10.40 -8.91 7.12
CA SER A 63 -10.46 -7.45 7.25
C SER A 63 -9.32 -6.72 6.52
N GLN A 64 -8.13 -7.32 6.44
CA GLN A 64 -7.01 -6.77 5.64
C GLN A 64 -7.27 -6.88 4.14
N CYS A 65 -7.86 -7.98 3.66
CA CYS A 65 -8.27 -8.16 2.27
C CYS A 65 -9.36 -7.14 1.89
N GLN A 66 -10.39 -7.00 2.73
CA GLN A 66 -11.47 -6.03 2.53
C GLN A 66 -10.93 -4.59 2.53
N ALA A 67 -10.10 -4.22 3.50
CA ALA A 67 -9.47 -2.90 3.55
C ALA A 67 -8.60 -2.61 2.31
N THR A 68 -7.92 -3.61 1.76
CA THR A 68 -7.13 -3.45 0.52
C THR A 68 -8.01 -3.23 -0.70
N LYS A 69 -9.15 -3.94 -0.78
CA LYS A 69 -10.15 -3.76 -1.83
C LYS A 69 -10.79 -2.37 -1.74
N ASP A 70 -11.13 -1.93 -0.54
CA ASP A 70 -11.67 -0.59 -0.27
C ASP A 70 -10.66 0.49 -0.62
N ALA A 71 -9.37 0.34 -0.28
CA ALA A 71 -8.32 1.26 -0.69
C ALA A 71 -8.22 1.39 -2.22
N GLY A 72 -8.43 0.30 -2.97
CA GLY A 72 -8.53 0.33 -4.42
C GLY A 72 -9.75 1.14 -4.91
N ALA A 73 -10.91 0.93 -4.29
CA ALA A 73 -12.13 1.69 -4.60
C ALA A 73 -11.97 3.20 -4.29
N ILE A 74 -11.38 3.54 -3.14
CA ILE A 74 -11.05 4.91 -2.72
C ILE A 74 -10.10 5.57 -3.75
N ALA A 75 -9.16 4.81 -4.29
CA ALA A 75 -8.27 5.27 -5.37
C ALA A 75 -8.99 5.43 -6.73
N GLY A 76 -10.30 5.22 -6.81
CA GLY A 76 -11.10 5.31 -8.03
C GLY A 76 -10.91 4.13 -8.98
N LEU A 77 -10.42 2.99 -8.48
CA LEU A 77 -10.23 1.76 -9.25
C LEU A 77 -11.37 0.78 -8.97
N ASN A 78 -11.90 0.18 -10.02
CA ASN A 78 -12.69 -1.03 -9.94
C ASN A 78 -11.74 -2.22 -9.70
N VAL A 79 -11.72 -2.71 -8.47
CA VAL A 79 -10.90 -3.87 -8.08
C VAL A 79 -11.56 -5.14 -8.59
N MET A 80 -11.10 -5.63 -9.75
CA MET A 80 -11.65 -6.83 -10.40
C MET A 80 -11.34 -8.11 -9.62
N ARG A 81 -10.18 -8.13 -8.94
CA ARG A 81 -9.68 -9.27 -8.17
C ARG A 81 -8.67 -8.81 -7.13
N ILE A 82 -8.77 -9.38 -5.94
CA ILE A 82 -7.65 -9.48 -5.00
C ILE A 82 -6.93 -10.80 -5.28
N ILE A 83 -5.61 -10.75 -5.47
CA ILE A 83 -4.78 -11.94 -5.74
C ILE A 83 -3.68 -12.06 -4.69
N ASN A 84 -3.44 -13.28 -4.22
CA ASN A 84 -2.35 -13.54 -3.30
C ASN A 84 -0.98 -13.33 -3.99
N GLU A 85 -0.05 -12.65 -3.32
CA GLU A 85 1.30 -12.35 -3.83
C GLU A 85 2.06 -13.60 -4.31
N PRO A 86 2.15 -14.72 -3.56
CA PRO A 86 2.81 -15.93 -4.04
C PRO A 86 2.09 -16.56 -5.23
N THR A 87 0.75 -16.52 -5.26
CA THR A 87 -0.05 -16.97 -6.41
C THR A 87 0.24 -16.13 -7.66
N ALA A 88 0.35 -14.81 -7.53
CA ALA A 88 0.76 -13.95 -8.64
C ALA A 88 2.18 -14.27 -9.11
N ALA A 89 3.13 -14.48 -8.19
CA ALA A 89 4.48 -14.85 -8.56
C ALA A 89 4.56 -16.25 -9.22
N GLU A 90 3.70 -17.18 -8.84
CA GLU A 90 3.55 -18.48 -9.50
C GLU A 90 3.07 -18.33 -10.95
N ILE A 91 2.09 -17.45 -11.22
CA ILE A 91 1.68 -17.15 -12.60
C ILE A 91 2.86 -16.65 -13.43
N ALA A 92 3.66 -15.74 -12.88
CA ALA A 92 4.86 -15.23 -13.54
C ALA A 92 5.89 -16.34 -13.80
N TYR A 93 6.09 -17.23 -12.83
CA TYR A 93 6.95 -18.41 -12.97
C TYR A 93 6.47 -19.37 -14.06
N GLY A 94 5.20 -19.76 -14.02
CA GLY A 94 4.61 -20.75 -14.91
C GLY A 94 4.56 -20.29 -16.37
N LEU A 95 4.37 -18.99 -16.61
CA LEU A 95 4.40 -18.43 -17.97
C LEU A 95 5.80 -18.44 -18.59
N ASN A 96 6.85 -18.21 -17.80
CA ASN A 96 8.23 -18.21 -18.29
C ASN A 96 8.79 -19.63 -18.45
N ASN A 97 8.26 -20.61 -17.70
CA ASN A 97 8.78 -21.98 -17.65
C ASN A 97 7.81 -23.01 -18.21
N ARG A 98 7.12 -22.69 -19.32
CA ARG A 98 6.10 -23.50 -20.02
C ARG A 98 6.58 -24.86 -20.57
N ALA A 99 7.71 -25.41 -20.13
CA ALA A 99 8.09 -26.77 -20.49
C ALA A 99 7.03 -27.74 -19.95
N ALA A 100 6.22 -28.29 -20.86
CA ALA A 100 5.16 -29.24 -20.56
C ALA A 100 5.76 -30.43 -19.83
N THR A 101 5.57 -30.49 -18.52
CA THR A 101 6.04 -31.61 -17.71
C THR A 101 4.87 -32.56 -17.60
N VAL A 102 5.02 -33.76 -18.17
CA VAL A 102 4.01 -34.82 -18.04
C VAL A 102 3.90 -35.16 -16.56
N GLY A 103 2.73 -34.90 -15.95
CA GLY A 103 2.46 -35.17 -14.52
C GLY A 103 2.43 -33.95 -13.59
N GLY A 104 2.62 -32.73 -14.10
CA GLY A 104 2.63 -31.51 -13.27
C GLY A 104 3.94 -31.31 -12.50
N LYS A 105 4.08 -30.17 -11.81
CA LYS A 105 5.25 -29.82 -10.99
C LYS A 105 4.80 -29.22 -9.67
N ASN A 106 5.36 -29.71 -8.56
CA ASN A 106 5.20 -29.06 -7.26
C ASN A 106 6.22 -27.93 -7.15
N VAL A 107 5.77 -26.69 -7.00
CA VAL A 107 6.63 -25.52 -6.92
C VAL A 107 6.42 -24.86 -5.57
N LEU A 108 7.51 -24.54 -4.86
CA LEU A 108 7.45 -23.78 -3.62
C LEU A 108 7.82 -22.32 -3.90
N ILE A 109 6.87 -21.41 -3.69
CA ILE A 109 7.13 -19.96 -3.74
C ILE A 109 7.56 -19.47 -2.35
N PHE A 110 8.82 -19.06 -2.21
CA PHE A 110 9.34 -18.45 -1.00
C PHE A 110 9.33 -16.93 -1.13
N TYR A 111 8.31 -16.28 -0.58
CA TYR A 111 8.15 -14.82 -0.60
C TYR A 111 8.66 -14.17 0.69
N LEU A 112 9.73 -13.38 0.60
CA LEU A 112 10.26 -12.59 1.71
C LEU A 112 10.40 -11.13 1.31
N GLY A 113 9.37 -10.35 1.65
CA GLY A 113 9.25 -8.92 1.34
C GLY A 113 9.99 -8.00 2.32
N GLY A 114 9.61 -6.71 2.29
CA GLY A 114 10.20 -5.66 3.11
C GLY A 114 9.53 -5.43 4.48
N GLY A 115 8.52 -6.22 4.82
CA GLY A 115 7.59 -5.96 5.93
C GLY A 115 8.25 -5.72 7.28
N THR A 116 9.33 -6.43 7.63
CA THR A 116 9.86 -6.41 9.00
C THR A 116 11.25 -7.06 9.12
N PHE A 117 12.30 -6.36 8.68
CA PHE A 117 13.68 -6.63 9.14
C PHE A 117 14.21 -5.44 9.95
N ASP A 118 13.46 -5.03 10.99
CA ASP A 118 13.80 -3.88 11.84
C ASP A 118 14.90 -4.17 12.88
N VAL A 119 15.29 -5.43 13.05
CA VAL A 119 16.31 -5.86 14.04
C VAL A 119 17.66 -5.16 13.80
N SER A 120 18.01 -4.88 12.55
CA SER A 120 19.25 -4.16 12.20
C SER A 120 19.32 -2.74 12.78
N CYS A 121 18.18 -2.03 12.88
CA CYS A 121 18.15 -0.68 13.44
C CYS A 121 18.38 -0.69 14.96
N SER A 122 17.95 -1.74 15.67
CA SER A 122 18.11 -1.86 17.12
C SER A 122 19.58 -2.00 17.54
N VAL A 123 20.40 -2.65 16.71
CA VAL A 123 21.82 -2.87 16.96
C VAL A 123 22.60 -1.59 16.74
N LEU A 124 22.35 -0.91 15.63
CA LEU A 124 23.00 0.38 15.35
C LEU A 124 22.63 1.44 16.38
N LYS A 125 21.41 1.38 16.92
CA LYS A 125 20.98 2.20 18.05
C LYS A 125 21.80 1.91 19.33
N ARG A 126 22.01 0.63 19.67
CA ARG A 126 22.85 0.23 20.81
C ARG A 126 24.31 0.64 20.60
N GLU A 127 24.84 0.50 19.39
CA GLU A 127 26.16 0.98 19.01
C GLU A 127 26.30 2.50 19.20
N PHE A 128 25.33 3.29 18.75
CA PHE A 128 25.32 4.75 18.95
C PHE A 128 25.31 5.08 20.46
N LYS A 129 24.43 4.44 21.23
CA LYS A 129 24.36 4.63 22.69
C LYS A 129 25.67 4.25 23.39
N ARG A 130 26.33 3.17 22.94
CA ARG A 130 27.63 2.74 23.48
C ARG A 130 28.75 3.74 23.15
N LYS A 131 28.84 4.23 21.91
CA LYS A 131 29.90 5.16 21.47
C LYS A 131 29.73 6.57 22.05
N HIS A 132 28.49 7.07 22.10
CA HIS A 132 28.21 8.47 22.41
C HIS A 132 27.49 8.69 23.74
N ARG A 133 27.11 7.62 24.46
CA ARG A 133 26.36 7.67 25.74
C ARG A 133 25.03 8.42 25.64
N LYS A 134 24.44 8.48 24.45
CA LYS A 134 23.18 9.18 24.13
C LYS A 134 22.15 8.21 23.56
N ASP A 135 20.90 8.35 23.98
CA ASP A 135 19.80 7.49 23.53
C ASP A 135 18.91 8.22 22.52
N ILE A 136 18.86 7.70 21.29
CA ILE A 136 18.06 8.28 20.20
C ILE A 136 16.64 7.70 20.14
N SER A 137 16.26 6.82 21.07
CA SER A 137 14.95 6.14 21.05
C SER A 137 13.76 7.11 21.11
N GLY A 138 13.96 8.30 21.68
CA GLY A 138 12.94 9.35 21.76
C GLY A 138 12.89 10.30 20.57
N ASP A 139 13.77 10.16 19.57
CA ASP A 139 13.84 11.08 18.42
C ASP A 139 13.39 10.38 17.12
N PRO A 140 12.16 10.64 16.64
CA PRO A 140 11.63 10.04 15.41
C PRO A 140 12.46 10.38 14.17
N ARG A 141 13.08 11.56 14.10
CA ARG A 141 13.91 11.99 12.99
C ARG A 141 15.21 11.19 12.97
N ALA A 142 15.90 11.09 14.10
CA ALA A 142 17.12 10.28 14.25
C ALA A 142 16.84 8.81 13.90
N LEU A 143 15.76 8.23 14.43
CA LEU A 143 15.36 6.85 14.14
C LEU A 143 15.07 6.63 12.65
N ARG A 144 14.35 7.54 11.98
CA ARG A 144 14.07 7.43 10.55
C ARG A 144 15.34 7.48 9.69
N ARG A 145 16.27 8.38 10.03
CA ARG A 145 17.56 8.50 9.34
C ARG A 145 18.40 7.23 9.54
N LEU A 146 18.45 6.71 10.76
CA LEU A 146 19.16 5.47 11.07
C LEU A 146 18.55 4.27 10.34
N ARG A 147 17.21 4.13 10.29
CA ARG A 147 16.54 3.09 9.51
C ARG A 147 16.89 3.15 8.03
N THR A 148 16.91 4.35 7.44
CA THR A 148 17.26 4.56 6.03
C THR A 148 18.70 4.11 5.74
N ALA A 149 19.63 4.45 6.63
CA ALA A 149 21.02 4.00 6.53
C ALA A 149 21.15 2.48 6.73
N SER A 150 20.41 1.91 7.68
CA SER A 150 20.35 0.48 7.97
C SER A 150 19.90 -0.32 6.74
N GLU A 151 18.85 0.14 6.06
CA GLU A 151 18.35 -0.51 4.83
C GLU A 151 19.37 -0.48 3.70
N ARG A 152 20.06 0.65 3.51
CA ARG A 152 21.14 0.76 2.52
C ARG A 152 22.27 -0.23 2.83
N VAL A 153 22.67 -0.30 4.08
CA VAL A 153 23.71 -1.21 4.57
C VAL A 153 23.31 -2.67 4.39
N LYS A 154 22.06 -3.04 4.74
CA LYS A 154 21.50 -4.38 4.51
C LYS A 154 21.64 -4.79 3.05
N ARG A 155 21.24 -3.92 2.11
CA ARG A 155 21.37 -4.19 0.66
C ARG A 155 22.82 -4.36 0.22
N THR A 156 23.73 -3.52 0.71
CA THR A 156 25.17 -3.65 0.41
C THR A 156 25.72 -4.97 0.95
N LEU A 157 25.32 -5.39 2.15
CA LEU A 157 25.76 -6.66 2.75
C LEU A 157 25.29 -7.89 1.97
N SER A 158 24.23 -7.79 1.17
CA SER A 158 23.80 -8.89 0.29
C SER A 158 24.82 -9.21 -0.82
N SER A 159 25.64 -8.23 -1.24
CA SER A 159 26.70 -8.43 -2.24
C SER A 159 28.12 -8.35 -1.67
N SER A 160 28.32 -7.55 -0.62
CA SER A 160 29.63 -7.29 0.00
C SER A 160 29.78 -7.93 1.38
N PHE A 161 31.01 -8.22 1.81
CA PHE A 161 31.29 -8.80 3.13
C PHE A 161 31.26 -7.78 4.28
N GLN A 162 31.34 -6.50 3.97
CA GLN A 162 31.26 -5.41 4.94
C GLN A 162 30.60 -4.18 4.31
N ALA A 163 30.04 -3.31 5.15
CA ALA A 163 29.44 -2.06 4.72
C ALA A 163 29.60 -0.97 5.79
N ASN A 164 29.79 0.26 5.34
CA ASN A 164 29.89 1.42 6.21
C ASN A 164 28.51 2.05 6.43
N VAL A 165 28.19 2.30 7.69
CA VAL A 165 27.05 3.07 8.15
C VAL A 165 27.56 4.49 8.40
N GLY A 166 27.01 5.48 7.69
CA GLY A 166 27.36 6.89 7.86
C GLY A 166 26.10 7.75 7.88
N VAL A 167 25.92 8.53 8.95
CA VAL A 167 24.84 9.52 9.08
C VAL A 167 25.36 10.77 9.79
N ASP A 168 25.50 11.86 9.04
CA ASP A 168 25.91 13.16 9.58
C ASP A 168 24.86 13.75 10.52
N CYS A 169 25.26 14.40 11.61
CA CYS A 169 24.39 15.04 12.58
C CYS A 169 23.19 14.15 12.96
N LEU A 170 23.42 12.86 13.26
CA LEU A 170 22.36 11.90 13.53
C LEU A 170 21.49 12.35 14.72
N PHE A 171 22.12 12.82 15.80
CA PHE A 171 21.45 13.27 17.02
C PHE A 171 22.29 14.32 17.75
N GLU A 172 21.69 15.44 18.16
CA GLU A 172 22.38 16.54 18.89
C GLU A 172 23.69 17.03 18.21
N GLY A 173 23.73 17.05 16.88
CA GLY A 173 24.94 17.45 16.13
C GLY A 173 26.05 16.39 16.09
N ILE A 174 25.80 15.19 16.61
CA ILE A 174 26.76 14.08 16.62
C ILE A 174 26.63 13.27 15.34
N ASP A 175 27.72 13.14 14.61
CA ASP A 175 27.83 12.23 13.47
C ASP A 175 27.90 10.77 13.92
N PHE A 176 27.30 9.87 13.15
CA PHE A 176 27.39 8.44 13.40
C PHE A 176 28.04 7.70 12.25
N TYR A 177 29.26 7.21 12.51
CA TYR A 177 30.03 6.38 11.60
C TYR A 177 30.41 5.04 12.26
N THR A 178 30.06 3.94 11.60
CA THR A 178 30.47 2.59 12.02
C THR A 178 30.53 1.65 10.83
N THR A 179 31.20 0.52 10.98
CA THR A 179 31.28 -0.53 9.95
C THR A 179 30.61 -1.77 10.48
N ILE A 180 29.83 -2.45 9.65
CA ILE A 180 29.22 -3.73 9.97
C ILE A 180 29.63 -4.77 8.93
N THR A 181 29.93 -5.98 9.40
CA THR A 181 30.26 -7.12 8.54
C THR A 181 29.02 -7.96 8.26
N ARG A 182 29.03 -8.70 7.15
CA ARG A 182 27.98 -9.67 6.81
C ARG A 182 27.85 -10.72 7.91
N ALA A 183 28.97 -11.22 8.43
CA ALA A 183 28.98 -12.21 9.51
C ALA A 183 28.23 -11.69 10.75
N ARG A 184 28.48 -10.43 11.14
CA ARG A 184 27.77 -9.80 12.25
C ARG A 184 26.29 -9.61 11.95
N PHE A 185 25.94 -9.15 10.74
CA PHE A 185 24.54 -9.05 10.32
C PHE A 185 23.83 -10.41 10.35
N ASP A 186 24.48 -11.47 9.87
CA ASP A 186 23.93 -12.82 9.84
C ASP A 186 23.67 -13.35 11.26
N GLU A 187 24.63 -13.17 12.16
CA GLU A 187 24.52 -13.53 13.58
C GLU A 187 23.36 -12.80 14.27
N LEU A 188 23.20 -11.50 13.99
CA LEU A 188 22.17 -10.66 14.63
C LEU A 188 20.74 -11.00 14.19
N ASN A 189 20.58 -11.63 13.03
CA ASN A 189 19.28 -11.94 12.44
C ASN A 189 19.07 -13.45 12.27
N ILE A 190 19.92 -14.29 12.84
CA ILE A 190 19.88 -15.74 12.59
C ILE A 190 18.54 -16.35 13.01
N ASP A 191 18.02 -15.93 14.16
CA ASP A 191 16.74 -16.42 14.67
C ASP A 191 15.60 -16.04 13.71
N LEU A 192 15.58 -14.80 13.21
CA LEU A 192 14.60 -14.38 12.20
C LEU A 192 14.71 -15.18 10.91
N PHE A 193 15.93 -15.46 10.45
CA PHE A 193 16.13 -16.25 9.24
C PHE A 193 15.69 -17.72 9.42
N MET A 194 15.90 -18.28 10.60
CA MET A 194 15.45 -19.65 10.91
C MET A 194 13.94 -19.72 11.07
N ASN A 195 13.30 -18.71 11.66
CA ASN A 195 11.84 -18.63 11.77
C ASN A 195 11.14 -18.61 10.41
N CYS A 196 11.83 -18.21 9.33
CA CYS A 196 11.28 -18.32 7.98
C CYS A 196 11.08 -19.78 7.50
N LEU A 197 11.67 -20.78 8.16
CA LEU A 197 11.48 -22.18 7.82
C LEU A 197 10.20 -22.79 8.40
N GLU A 198 9.68 -22.28 9.51
CA GLU A 198 8.47 -22.83 10.13
C GLU A 198 7.25 -22.76 9.19
N PRO A 199 6.99 -21.65 8.46
CA PRO A 199 5.91 -21.62 7.47
C PRO A 199 6.15 -22.58 6.30
N VAL A 200 7.41 -22.79 5.89
CA VAL A 200 7.76 -23.74 4.82
C VAL A 200 7.44 -25.17 5.27
N GLU A 201 7.79 -25.53 6.50
CA GLU A 201 7.45 -26.84 7.07
C GLU A 201 5.94 -27.02 7.23
N SER A 202 5.22 -26.02 7.72
CA SER A 202 3.76 -26.10 7.83
C SER A 202 3.10 -26.26 6.47
N CYS A 203 3.54 -25.52 5.46
CA CYS A 203 3.04 -25.62 4.09
C CYS A 203 3.23 -27.02 3.51
N LEU A 204 4.42 -27.62 3.68
CA LEU A 204 4.68 -28.99 3.23
C LEU A 204 3.84 -30.03 3.97
N ARG A 205 3.66 -29.89 5.29
CA ARG A 205 2.79 -30.77 6.07
C ARG A 205 1.34 -30.69 5.62
N ASP A 206 0.82 -29.47 5.43
CA ASP A 206 -0.56 -29.25 5.02
C ASP A 206 -0.81 -29.77 3.60
N ALA A 207 0.17 -29.60 2.70
CA ALA A 207 0.14 -30.16 1.35
C ALA A 207 0.38 -31.68 1.31
N LYS A 208 0.79 -32.30 2.43
CA LYS A 208 1.20 -33.71 2.52
C LYS A 208 2.32 -34.06 1.54
N LEU A 209 3.28 -33.15 1.39
CA LEU A 209 4.41 -33.28 0.47
C LEU A 209 5.73 -33.41 1.22
N ASP A 210 6.54 -34.38 0.80
CA ASP A 210 7.93 -34.48 1.24
C ASP A 210 8.80 -33.42 0.57
N ARG A 211 9.87 -32.98 1.23
CA ARG A 211 10.84 -32.00 0.70
C ARG A 211 11.42 -32.40 -0.67
N SER A 212 11.60 -33.70 -0.91
CA SER A 212 12.11 -34.26 -2.17
C SER A 212 11.11 -34.12 -3.31
N SER A 213 9.81 -33.98 -3.02
CA SER A 213 8.74 -33.89 -4.01
C SER A 213 8.54 -32.46 -4.55
N VAL A 214 9.12 -31.45 -3.90
CA VAL A 214 9.19 -30.08 -4.42
C VAL A 214 10.17 -30.07 -5.58
N HIS A 215 9.74 -29.66 -6.77
CA HIS A 215 10.57 -29.64 -7.98
C HIS A 215 11.43 -28.38 -8.02
N ASP A 216 10.79 -27.22 -7.83
CA ASP A 216 11.42 -25.90 -7.92
C ASP A 216 11.14 -25.09 -6.65
N VAL A 217 12.15 -24.36 -6.18
CA VAL A 217 12.02 -23.40 -5.06
C VAL A 217 12.26 -22.01 -5.62
N VAL A 218 11.19 -21.24 -5.79
CA VAL A 218 11.21 -19.92 -6.44
C VAL A 218 11.31 -18.83 -5.40
N LEU A 219 12.31 -17.97 -5.54
CA LEU A 219 12.53 -16.85 -4.63
C LEU A 219 11.80 -15.59 -5.11
N VAL A 220 11.06 -14.93 -4.22
CA VAL A 220 10.33 -13.71 -4.54
C VAL A 220 10.44 -12.72 -3.38
N GLY A 221 10.56 -11.43 -3.68
CA GLY A 221 10.75 -10.37 -2.69
C GLY A 221 12.23 -10.08 -2.41
N GLY A 222 12.56 -8.79 -2.28
CA GLY A 222 13.94 -8.33 -2.22
C GLY A 222 14.77 -8.84 -1.04
N SER A 223 14.15 -9.25 0.08
CA SER A 223 14.87 -9.81 1.22
C SER A 223 15.36 -11.24 0.96
N THR A 224 14.83 -11.94 -0.05
CA THR A 224 15.37 -13.23 -0.49
C THR A 224 16.78 -13.13 -1.10
N ARG A 225 17.26 -11.92 -1.41
CA ARG A 225 18.65 -11.67 -1.88
C ARG A 225 19.69 -11.85 -0.78
N ILE A 226 19.29 -11.98 0.49
CA ILE A 226 20.21 -12.19 1.61
C ILE A 226 20.89 -13.57 1.46
N PRO A 227 22.23 -13.65 1.36
CA PRO A 227 22.93 -14.92 1.12
C PRO A 227 22.67 -15.97 2.21
N LYS A 228 22.51 -15.54 3.46
CA LYS A 228 22.22 -16.43 4.59
C LYS A 228 20.84 -17.08 4.49
N VAL A 229 19.81 -16.33 4.08
CA VAL A 229 18.46 -16.84 3.83
C VAL A 229 18.49 -17.89 2.71
N GLN A 230 19.14 -17.58 1.58
CA GLN A 230 19.28 -18.55 0.49
C GLN A 230 20.07 -19.78 0.88
N LYS A 231 21.10 -19.64 1.74
CA LYS A 231 21.84 -20.79 2.26
C LYS A 231 20.94 -21.68 3.12
N ILE A 232 20.24 -21.10 4.09
CA ILE A 232 19.31 -21.84 4.97
C ILE A 232 18.27 -22.59 4.16
N LEU A 233 17.68 -21.96 3.14
CA LEU A 233 16.68 -22.58 2.28
C LEU A 233 17.27 -23.72 1.42
N ARG A 234 18.49 -23.56 0.87
CA ARG A 234 19.18 -24.63 0.14
C ARG A 234 19.49 -25.82 1.05
N ASP A 235 20.01 -25.55 2.25
CA ASP A 235 20.34 -26.59 3.22
C ASP A 235 19.07 -27.36 3.63
N PHE A 236 17.94 -26.66 3.81
CA PHE A 236 16.63 -27.27 4.08
C PHE A 236 16.15 -28.20 2.97
N PHE A 237 16.39 -27.85 1.70
CA PHE A 237 16.07 -28.68 0.53
C PHE A 237 17.26 -29.53 0.05
N HIS A 238 18.14 -29.97 0.97
CA HIS A 238 19.23 -30.92 0.72
C HIS A 238 20.19 -30.49 -0.40
N GLY A 239 20.50 -29.19 -0.47
CA GLY A 239 21.42 -28.63 -1.46
C GLY A 239 20.79 -28.30 -2.82
N LYS A 240 19.46 -28.46 -2.96
CA LYS A 240 18.73 -28.10 -4.18
C LYS A 240 19.02 -26.67 -4.62
N GLU A 241 19.21 -26.48 -5.92
CA GLU A 241 19.42 -25.15 -6.49
C GLU A 241 18.13 -24.32 -6.44
N LEU A 242 18.24 -23.06 -5.98
CA LEU A 242 17.08 -22.16 -5.90
C LEU A 242 16.81 -21.52 -7.26
N CYS A 243 15.55 -21.51 -7.66
CA CYS A 243 15.13 -20.99 -8.96
C CYS A 243 15.21 -19.46 -8.99
N LYS A 244 15.87 -18.95 -10.04
CA LYS A 244 16.11 -17.52 -10.29
C LYS A 244 15.58 -17.07 -11.66
N SER A 245 14.67 -17.85 -12.26
CA SER A 245 14.15 -17.61 -13.61
C SER A 245 13.23 -16.39 -13.72
N ILE A 246 12.79 -15.83 -12.60
CA ILE A 246 11.93 -14.65 -12.53
C ILE A 246 12.57 -13.54 -11.72
N ASN A 247 12.22 -12.29 -12.04
CA ASN A 247 12.66 -11.13 -11.28
C ASN A 247 11.95 -11.08 -9.92
N GLN A 248 12.72 -11.13 -8.84
CA GLN A 248 12.23 -11.17 -7.46
C GLN A 248 11.44 -9.92 -7.05
N ASP A 249 11.67 -8.78 -7.72
CA ASP A 249 11.03 -7.50 -7.38
C ASP A 249 9.77 -7.23 -8.24
N GLU A 250 9.64 -7.90 -9.39
CA GLU A 250 8.59 -7.63 -10.39
C GLU A 250 7.61 -8.78 -10.57
N ALA A 251 7.96 -10.00 -10.17
CA ALA A 251 7.17 -11.22 -10.40
C ALA A 251 5.72 -11.10 -9.92
N VAL A 252 5.50 -10.53 -8.73
CA VAL A 252 4.17 -10.33 -8.16
C VAL A 252 3.33 -9.39 -9.05
N ALA A 253 3.88 -8.24 -9.42
CA ALA A 253 3.19 -7.27 -10.27
C ALA A 253 2.94 -7.84 -11.68
N TYR A 254 3.88 -8.62 -12.21
CA TYR A 254 3.76 -9.31 -13.49
C TYR A 254 2.58 -10.29 -13.47
N GLY A 255 2.50 -11.15 -12.45
CA GLY A 255 1.39 -12.09 -12.29
C GLY A 255 0.03 -11.42 -12.12
N ALA A 256 -0.03 -10.34 -11.35
CA ALA A 256 -1.25 -9.55 -11.20
C ALA A 256 -1.69 -8.93 -12.53
N ALA A 257 -0.76 -8.44 -13.35
CA ALA A 257 -1.05 -7.91 -14.67
C ALA A 257 -1.57 -9.00 -15.63
N VAL A 258 -1.04 -10.22 -15.56
CA VAL A 258 -1.55 -11.38 -16.30
C VAL A 258 -2.96 -11.72 -15.86
N GLN A 259 -3.23 -11.76 -14.55
CA GLN A 259 -4.57 -12.00 -14.02
C GLN A 259 -5.56 -10.92 -14.47
N ALA A 260 -5.15 -9.65 -14.46
CA ALA A 260 -5.96 -8.56 -15.00
C ALA A 260 -6.28 -8.77 -16.48
N ALA A 261 -5.29 -9.18 -17.28
CA ALA A 261 -5.49 -9.47 -18.70
C ALA A 261 -6.46 -10.64 -18.94
N ILE A 262 -6.40 -11.70 -18.12
CA ILE A 262 -7.34 -12.83 -18.18
C ILE A 262 -8.77 -12.36 -17.91
N LEU A 263 -8.97 -11.55 -16.87
CA LEU A 263 -10.29 -11.03 -16.51
C LEU A 263 -10.84 -10.02 -17.53
N ASP A 264 -9.95 -9.33 -18.26
CA ASP A 264 -10.27 -8.44 -19.38
C ASP A 264 -10.56 -9.20 -20.70
N GLY A 265 -10.59 -10.54 -20.66
CA GLY A 265 -10.91 -11.38 -21.81
C GLY A 265 -9.75 -11.58 -22.79
N LYS A 266 -8.52 -11.20 -22.44
CA LYS A 266 -7.33 -11.47 -23.27
C LYS A 266 -6.94 -12.93 -23.14
N VAL A 267 -6.52 -13.52 -24.27
CA VAL A 267 -6.45 -14.98 -24.44
C VAL A 267 -5.23 -15.59 -23.74
N TYR A 268 -5.35 -15.80 -22.43
CA TYR A 268 -4.54 -16.76 -21.67
C TYR A 268 -5.48 -17.80 -21.05
N LYS A 269 -5.33 -19.07 -21.45
CA LYS A 269 -6.04 -20.18 -20.80
C LYS A 269 -5.29 -20.60 -19.54
N VAL A 270 -5.41 -19.81 -18.48
CA VAL A 270 -4.88 -20.13 -17.15
C VAL A 270 -6.07 -20.31 -16.21
N THR A 271 -6.14 -21.46 -15.56
CA THR A 271 -7.11 -21.73 -14.50
C THR A 271 -6.39 -21.60 -13.18
N LEU A 272 -6.96 -20.81 -12.27
CA LEU A 272 -6.41 -20.55 -10.96
C LEU A 272 -7.35 -21.15 -9.90
N LEU A 273 -6.79 -21.93 -8.99
CA LEU A 273 -7.47 -22.43 -7.80
C LEU A 273 -6.62 -22.03 -6.59
N ASP A 274 -7.09 -21.04 -5.84
CA ASP A 274 -6.44 -20.55 -4.61
C ASP A 274 -7.17 -21.12 -3.39
N VAL A 275 -6.66 -20.85 -2.19
CA VAL A 275 -7.22 -21.35 -0.92
C VAL A 275 -7.37 -20.23 0.12
N THR A 276 -8.22 -20.45 1.14
CA THR A 276 -8.24 -19.58 2.33
C THR A 276 -7.05 -19.91 3.25
N PRO A 277 -6.27 -18.92 3.74
CA PRO A 277 -5.07 -19.19 4.54
C PRO A 277 -5.36 -19.60 5.99
N LEU A 278 -6.53 -19.25 6.50
CA LEU A 278 -6.91 -19.40 7.90
C LEU A 278 -8.31 -20.01 8.01
N SER A 279 -8.49 -20.86 9.02
CA SER A 279 -9.77 -21.46 9.33
C SER A 279 -10.75 -20.41 9.82
N LEU A 280 -11.98 -20.44 9.28
CA LEU A 280 -13.11 -19.66 9.77
C LEU A 280 -13.96 -20.52 10.68
N GLY A 281 -14.41 -19.95 11.79
CA GLY A 281 -15.23 -20.66 12.76
C GLY A 281 -16.03 -19.73 13.65
N VAL A 282 -16.81 -20.35 14.53
CA VAL A 282 -17.70 -19.65 15.46
C VAL A 282 -17.43 -20.06 16.89
N ASP A 283 -17.72 -19.15 17.81
CA ASP A 283 -17.70 -19.44 19.25
C ASP A 283 -18.88 -20.33 19.64
N VAL A 284 -18.57 -21.45 20.29
CA VAL A 284 -19.56 -22.36 20.90
C VAL A 284 -19.70 -22.07 22.39
N ALA A 285 -20.75 -22.60 23.04
CA ALA A 285 -21.17 -22.15 24.37
C ALA A 285 -20.13 -22.32 25.51
N ASP A 286 -19.07 -23.08 25.27
CA ASP A 286 -17.93 -23.35 26.16
C ASP A 286 -16.70 -22.47 25.88
N GLY A 287 -16.75 -21.56 24.89
CA GLY A 287 -15.63 -20.70 24.52
C GLY A 287 -14.65 -21.36 23.53
N GLU A 288 -14.94 -22.58 23.07
CA GLU A 288 -14.13 -23.27 22.08
C GLU A 288 -14.43 -22.77 20.66
N MET A 289 -13.42 -22.90 19.79
CA MET A 289 -13.52 -22.56 18.38
C MET A 289 -14.10 -23.73 17.60
N SER A 290 -15.32 -23.58 17.08
CA SER A 290 -15.90 -24.53 16.15
C SER A 290 -15.60 -24.12 14.71
N PHE A 291 -14.65 -24.80 14.05
CA PHE A 291 -14.34 -24.56 12.64
C PHE A 291 -15.52 -24.88 11.71
N VAL A 292 -15.73 -24.00 10.73
CA VAL A 292 -16.77 -24.10 9.68
C VAL A 292 -16.12 -24.26 8.30
N ILE A 293 -15.15 -23.41 7.98
CA ILE A 293 -14.33 -23.54 6.76
C ILE A 293 -12.87 -23.69 7.19
N PRO A 294 -12.26 -24.88 7.10
CA PRO A 294 -10.86 -25.09 7.47
C PRO A 294 -9.89 -24.30 6.59
N ARG A 295 -8.71 -23.97 7.12
CA ARG A 295 -7.60 -23.43 6.33
C ARG A 295 -7.24 -24.35 5.17
N ASN A 296 -6.67 -23.77 4.12
CA ASN A 296 -6.33 -24.41 2.86
C ASN A 296 -7.53 -24.99 2.08
N THR A 297 -8.77 -24.62 2.45
CA THR A 297 -9.95 -24.94 1.64
C THR A 297 -9.91 -24.14 0.33
N PRO A 298 -10.10 -24.78 -0.84
CA PRO A 298 -10.13 -24.08 -2.13
C PRO A 298 -11.23 -23.03 -2.20
N VAL A 299 -10.92 -21.83 -2.71
CA VAL A 299 -11.87 -20.72 -2.87
C VAL A 299 -12.28 -20.56 -4.34
N PRO A 300 -13.55 -20.23 -4.63
CA PRO A 300 -14.62 -19.89 -3.69
C PRO A 300 -15.21 -21.12 -2.97
N ALA A 301 -15.67 -20.95 -1.73
CA ALA A 301 -16.20 -22.03 -0.90
C ALA A 301 -17.45 -21.60 -0.12
N LYS A 302 -18.43 -22.52 0.00
CA LYS A 302 -19.65 -22.34 0.79
C LYS A 302 -19.85 -23.49 1.77
N MET A 303 -20.04 -23.16 3.05
CA MET A 303 -20.35 -24.13 4.10
C MET A 303 -21.52 -23.64 4.95
N LYS A 304 -22.37 -24.57 5.42
CA LYS A 304 -23.47 -24.25 6.35
C LYS A 304 -23.13 -24.74 7.75
N LYS A 305 -23.45 -23.94 8.76
CA LYS A 305 -23.38 -24.31 10.18
C LYS A 305 -24.76 -24.22 10.81
N GLY A 306 -25.16 -25.30 11.49
CA GLY A 306 -26.41 -25.36 12.23
C GLY A 306 -26.31 -24.64 13.57
N PHE A 307 -27.36 -23.89 13.92
CA PHE A 307 -27.55 -23.20 15.20
C PHE A 307 -28.91 -23.58 15.80
N THR A 308 -29.08 -23.35 17.09
CA THR A 308 -30.34 -23.55 17.79
C THR A 308 -30.51 -22.56 18.94
N THR A 309 -31.74 -22.38 19.41
CA THR A 309 -32.07 -21.49 20.53
C THR A 309 -31.58 -22.07 21.86
N ARG A 310 -31.10 -21.19 22.75
CA ARG A 310 -30.65 -21.51 24.11
C ARG A 310 -31.76 -21.28 25.15
N TYR A 311 -32.73 -20.41 24.86
CA TYR A 311 -33.83 -20.04 25.74
C TYR A 311 -35.20 -20.23 25.08
N ASP A 312 -36.24 -20.43 25.89
CA ASP A 312 -37.62 -20.52 25.42
C ASP A 312 -38.05 -19.18 24.82
N ASN A 313 -38.77 -19.24 23.70
CA ASN A 313 -39.27 -18.06 22.96
C ASN A 313 -38.17 -17.08 22.52
N GLN A 314 -36.92 -17.56 22.36
CA GLN A 314 -35.82 -16.74 21.85
C GLN A 314 -36.06 -16.33 20.39
N THR A 315 -36.08 -15.02 20.13
CA THR A 315 -36.36 -14.43 18.81
C THR A 315 -35.11 -14.06 18.00
N VAL A 316 -33.94 -14.02 18.65
CA VAL A 316 -32.64 -13.68 18.04
C VAL A 316 -31.57 -14.64 18.52
N VAL A 317 -30.81 -15.26 17.61
CA VAL A 317 -29.63 -16.08 17.92
C VAL A 317 -28.36 -15.37 17.47
N ARG A 318 -27.52 -14.96 18.43
CA ARG A 318 -26.24 -14.30 18.17
C ARG A 318 -25.10 -15.31 18.10
N PHE A 319 -24.18 -15.10 17.17
CA PHE A 319 -22.93 -15.84 17.12
C PHE A 319 -21.77 -14.95 16.64
N ALA A 320 -20.62 -15.13 17.27
CA ALA A 320 -19.38 -14.45 16.90
C ALA A 320 -18.57 -15.31 15.94
N VAL A 321 -17.97 -14.67 14.93
CA VAL A 321 -17.14 -15.31 13.90
C VAL A 321 -15.69 -14.92 14.12
N TYR A 322 -14.83 -15.92 14.02
CA TYR A 322 -13.39 -15.79 14.20
C TYR A 322 -12.62 -16.42 13.04
N GLN A 323 -11.37 -16.01 12.92
CA GLN A 323 -10.40 -16.53 11.95
C GLN A 323 -9.09 -16.90 12.66
N GLY A 324 -8.63 -18.14 12.51
CA GLY A 324 -7.39 -18.63 13.11
C GLY A 324 -7.43 -20.12 13.45
N GLU A 325 -6.34 -20.64 14.03
CA GLU A 325 -6.14 -22.08 14.28
C GLU A 325 -6.10 -22.45 15.78
N ARG A 326 -6.34 -21.49 16.68
CA ARG A 326 -6.27 -21.73 18.13
C ARG A 326 -7.57 -22.37 18.61
N ALA A 327 -7.48 -23.24 19.62
CA ALA A 327 -8.62 -24.03 20.11
C ALA A 327 -9.71 -23.18 20.80
N ARG A 328 -9.33 -22.08 21.46
CA ARG A 328 -10.28 -21.14 22.09
C ARG A 328 -10.66 -20.03 21.12
N ALA A 329 -11.94 -19.71 20.99
CA ALA A 329 -12.41 -18.71 20.03
C ALA A 329 -11.77 -17.33 20.26
N GLN A 330 -11.71 -16.89 21.53
CA GLN A 330 -11.13 -15.59 21.93
C GLN A 330 -9.62 -15.44 21.68
N ASP A 331 -8.92 -16.55 21.48
CA ASP A 331 -7.49 -16.55 21.14
C ASP A 331 -7.23 -16.33 19.64
N ASN A 332 -8.29 -16.37 18.81
CA ASN A 332 -8.25 -16.14 17.37
C ASN A 332 -8.66 -14.71 16.99
N ASN A 333 -8.50 -14.35 15.72
CA ASN A 333 -8.87 -13.03 15.23
C ASN A 333 -10.39 -12.90 15.13
N PHE A 334 -10.98 -11.97 15.88
CA PHE A 334 -12.41 -11.67 15.80
C PHE A 334 -12.74 -10.94 14.49
N LEU A 335 -13.73 -11.43 13.75
CA LEU A 335 -14.20 -10.81 12.51
C LEU A 335 -15.45 -9.98 12.74
N GLY A 336 -16.42 -10.50 13.51
CA GLY A 336 -17.68 -9.81 13.76
C GLY A 336 -18.67 -10.68 14.52
N GLU A 337 -19.77 -10.06 14.97
CA GLU A 337 -20.90 -10.72 15.60
C GLU A 337 -22.14 -10.59 14.70
N PHE A 338 -22.90 -11.67 14.58
CA PHE A 338 -24.02 -11.79 13.64
C PHE A 338 -25.29 -12.24 14.37
N ASP A 339 -26.41 -11.55 14.09
CA ASP A 339 -27.72 -11.73 14.76
C ASP A 339 -28.74 -12.44 13.86
N LEU A 340 -28.95 -13.75 14.03
CA LEU A 340 -30.05 -14.46 13.36
C LEU A 340 -31.40 -13.99 13.92
N CYS A 341 -31.98 -12.96 13.30
CA CYS A 341 -33.28 -12.38 13.64
C CYS A 341 -34.45 -13.15 13.02
N GLY A 342 -35.65 -12.95 13.58
CA GLY A 342 -36.89 -13.50 13.03
C GLY A 342 -37.19 -14.94 13.45
N VAL A 343 -36.57 -15.42 14.54
CA VAL A 343 -36.78 -16.79 15.04
C VAL A 343 -38.19 -16.91 15.63
N PRO A 344 -39.04 -17.84 15.14
CA PRO A 344 -40.37 -18.05 15.70
C PRO A 344 -40.31 -18.48 17.18
N PRO A 345 -41.21 -17.95 18.05
CA PRO A 345 -41.27 -18.37 19.44
C PRO A 345 -41.54 -19.87 19.57
N ALA A 346 -40.59 -20.59 20.14
CA ALA A 346 -40.67 -22.03 20.41
C ALA A 346 -39.86 -22.38 21.68
N PRO A 347 -40.07 -23.55 22.29
CA PRO A 347 -39.20 -24.02 23.37
C PRO A 347 -37.74 -24.09 22.94
N ARG A 348 -36.80 -23.91 23.88
CA ARG A 348 -35.35 -23.99 23.62
C ARG A 348 -34.99 -25.30 22.90
N HIS A 349 -33.98 -25.24 22.03
CA HIS A 349 -33.48 -26.37 21.23
C HIS A 349 -34.45 -26.94 20.17
N VAL A 350 -35.68 -26.42 20.03
CA VAL A 350 -36.64 -26.88 19.01
C VAL A 350 -36.33 -26.26 17.65
N THR A 351 -36.08 -24.95 17.62
CA THR A 351 -35.82 -24.25 16.35
C THR A 351 -34.42 -24.57 15.85
N LYS A 352 -34.35 -25.06 14.61
CA LYS A 352 -33.09 -25.32 13.88
C LYS A 352 -32.86 -24.20 12.88
N LEU A 353 -31.74 -23.51 13.03
CA LEU A 353 -31.33 -22.41 12.17
C LEU A 353 -30.06 -22.82 11.42
N SER A 354 -29.78 -22.20 10.28
CA SER A 354 -28.50 -22.36 9.60
C SER A 354 -27.94 -21.02 9.15
N ALA A 355 -26.64 -20.82 9.36
CA ALA A 355 -25.91 -19.73 8.73
C ALA A 355 -25.00 -20.31 7.64
N CYS A 356 -24.94 -19.61 6.51
CA CYS A 356 -24.06 -19.93 5.41
C CYS A 356 -22.83 -19.01 5.48
N PHE A 357 -21.66 -19.62 5.36
CA PHE A 357 -20.36 -18.97 5.28
C PHE A 357 -19.88 -19.12 3.84
N ASP A 358 -19.75 -18.00 3.13
CA ASP A 358 -19.39 -17.93 1.72
C ASP A 358 -18.11 -17.13 1.55
N ILE A 359 -17.01 -17.80 1.21
CA ILE A 359 -15.75 -17.14 0.85
C ILE A 359 -15.73 -16.98 -0.67
N ASP A 360 -15.63 -15.73 -1.12
CA ASP A 360 -15.60 -15.42 -2.55
C ASP A 360 -14.22 -15.69 -3.19
N VAL A 361 -14.11 -15.41 -4.49
CA VAL A 361 -12.86 -15.55 -5.26
C VAL A 361 -11.73 -14.59 -4.86
N ASN A 362 -12.01 -13.62 -3.98
CA ASN A 362 -11.05 -12.69 -3.40
C ASN A 362 -10.59 -13.13 -2.01
N GLY A 363 -11.12 -14.25 -1.49
CA GLY A 363 -10.87 -14.70 -0.13
C GLY A 363 -11.65 -13.91 0.93
N ILE A 364 -12.71 -13.19 0.54
CA ILE A 364 -13.51 -12.35 1.45
C ILE A 364 -14.77 -13.11 1.87
N LEU A 365 -15.02 -13.14 3.17
CA LEU A 365 -16.13 -13.81 3.81
C LEU A 365 -17.43 -13.01 3.67
N ASN A 366 -18.50 -13.71 3.33
CA ASN A 366 -19.87 -13.25 3.45
C ASN A 366 -20.62 -14.23 4.35
N VAL A 367 -21.27 -13.72 5.40
CA VAL A 367 -22.11 -14.51 6.29
C VAL A 367 -23.57 -14.11 6.08
N TYR A 368 -24.43 -15.08 5.85
CA TYR A 368 -25.86 -14.85 5.72
C TYR A 368 -26.68 -15.99 6.30
N ALA A 369 -27.89 -15.67 6.78
CA ALA A 369 -28.80 -16.62 7.38
C ALA A 369 -29.70 -17.27 6.33
N GLU A 370 -29.98 -18.57 6.49
CA GLU A 370 -31.00 -19.27 5.72
C GLU A 370 -31.87 -20.09 6.68
N GLU A 371 -33.15 -19.76 6.74
CA GLU A 371 -34.12 -20.52 7.52
C GLU A 371 -34.54 -21.78 6.75
N SER A 372 -34.31 -22.96 7.33
CA SER A 372 -34.47 -24.26 6.65
C SER A 372 -35.93 -24.61 6.29
N SER A 373 -36.92 -23.87 6.80
CA SER A 373 -38.36 -24.11 6.59
C SER A 373 -39.00 -23.21 5.53
N THR A 374 -38.46 -22.00 5.30
CA THR A 374 -39.09 -20.96 4.44
C THR A 374 -38.25 -20.59 3.23
N GLY A 375 -36.92 -20.83 3.27
CA GLY A 375 -36.00 -20.45 2.19
C GLY A 375 -35.74 -18.94 2.08
N GLU A 376 -36.20 -18.13 3.05
CA GLU A 376 -35.93 -16.69 3.07
C GLU A 376 -34.47 -16.41 3.47
N ILE A 377 -33.80 -15.56 2.67
CA ILE A 377 -32.41 -15.16 2.85
C ILE A 377 -32.38 -13.78 3.51
N ASN A 378 -32.01 -13.70 4.79
CA ASN A 378 -31.66 -12.44 5.44
C ASN A 378 -30.16 -12.19 5.25
N LYS A 379 -29.85 -11.26 4.34
CA LYS A 379 -28.48 -10.82 4.06
C LYS A 379 -28.04 -9.85 5.15
N MET A 380 -26.97 -10.18 5.87
CA MET A 380 -26.32 -9.25 6.80
C MET A 380 -25.30 -8.44 6.02
N ILE A 381 -25.46 -7.12 6.01
CA ILE A 381 -24.55 -6.19 5.34
C ILE A 381 -23.79 -5.43 6.43
N GLU A 382 -22.45 -5.46 6.37
CA GLU A 382 -21.59 -4.59 7.17
C GLU A 382 -21.54 -3.15 6.61
N GLU A 383 -21.46 -2.19 7.52
CA GLU A 383 -21.47 -0.75 7.30
C GLU A 383 -20.26 -0.25 6.46
N ALA A 384 -20.48 -0.05 5.16
CA ALA A 384 -19.55 0.66 4.28
C ALA A 384 -19.87 2.17 4.13
N GLU A 385 -20.77 2.73 4.94
CA GLU A 385 -21.27 4.11 4.76
C GLU A 385 -20.42 5.17 5.47
N LYS A 386 -19.79 4.84 6.60
CA LYS A 386 -19.03 5.82 7.41
C LYS A 386 -17.80 6.37 6.69
N TYR A 387 -17.08 5.53 5.93
CA TYR A 387 -15.86 5.93 5.20
C TYR A 387 -16.15 6.77 3.95
N LYS A 388 -17.29 6.55 3.27
CA LYS A 388 -17.68 7.36 2.10
C LYS A 388 -17.95 8.82 2.46
N ALA A 389 -18.55 9.07 3.62
CA ALA A 389 -18.84 10.42 4.09
C ALA A 389 -17.57 11.19 4.50
N GLU A 390 -16.59 10.50 5.09
CA GLU A 390 -15.28 11.10 5.40
C GLU A 390 -14.49 11.42 4.11
N ASP A 391 -14.58 10.58 3.08
CA ASP A 391 -13.92 10.80 1.79
C ASP A 391 -14.50 11.96 0.98
N GLU A 392 -15.83 12.12 0.96
CA GLU A 392 -16.44 13.30 0.34
C GLU A 392 -15.99 14.59 1.02
N LYS A 393 -15.81 14.55 2.34
CA LYS A 393 -15.26 15.66 3.11
C LYS A 393 -13.79 15.92 2.77
N TYR A 394 -12.92 14.90 2.76
CA TYR A 394 -11.50 15.09 2.41
C TYR A 394 -11.31 15.56 0.98
N LYS A 395 -12.09 15.04 0.02
CA LYS A 395 -12.07 15.50 -1.37
C LYS A 395 -12.51 16.96 -1.49
N ALA A 396 -13.53 17.38 -0.74
CA ALA A 396 -13.96 18.78 -0.69
C ALA A 396 -12.92 19.69 -0.01
N GLU A 397 -12.26 19.22 1.05
CA GLU A 397 -11.15 19.93 1.72
C GLU A 397 -9.93 20.08 0.79
N ASP A 398 -9.54 19.03 0.07
CA ASP A 398 -8.47 19.05 -0.92
C ASP A 398 -8.80 20.00 -2.08
N GLU A 399 -10.05 20.01 -2.55
CA GLU A 399 -10.50 20.92 -3.60
C GLU A 399 -10.50 22.39 -3.12
N LYS A 400 -10.95 22.65 -1.88
CA LYS A 400 -10.90 23.99 -1.26
C LYS A 400 -9.45 24.44 -1.07
N HIS A 401 -8.58 23.56 -0.57
CA HIS A 401 -7.16 23.85 -0.40
C HIS A 401 -6.49 24.14 -1.74
N LYS A 402 -6.78 23.35 -2.78
CA LYS A 402 -6.29 23.58 -4.14
C LYS A 402 -6.73 24.94 -4.68
N LYS A 403 -8.02 25.27 -4.61
CA LYS A 403 -8.54 26.58 -5.04
C LYS A 403 -7.84 27.75 -4.33
N ARG A 404 -7.56 27.61 -3.04
CA ARG A 404 -6.85 28.62 -2.23
C ARG A 404 -5.40 28.78 -2.67
N VAL A 405 -4.68 27.67 -2.86
CA VAL A 405 -3.29 27.69 -3.36
C VAL A 405 -3.23 28.30 -4.75
N ASP A 406 -4.17 27.95 -5.64
CA ASP A 406 -4.24 28.49 -7.00
C ASP A 406 -4.53 30.01 -7.01
N ALA A 407 -5.45 30.50 -6.17
CA ALA A 407 -5.77 31.93 -6.05
C ALA A 407 -4.59 32.74 -5.49
N LYS A 408 -3.91 32.22 -4.47
CA LYS A 408 -2.69 32.81 -3.92
C LYS A 408 -1.58 32.88 -4.96
N ALA A 409 -1.33 31.77 -5.66
CA ALA A 409 -0.32 31.71 -6.72
C ALA A 409 -0.65 32.67 -7.86
N ALA A 410 -1.93 32.86 -8.21
CA ALA A 410 -2.36 33.82 -9.22
C ALA A 410 -2.04 35.28 -8.82
N LEU A 411 -2.31 35.66 -7.57
CA LEU A 411 -1.95 36.98 -7.03
C LEU A 411 -0.45 37.20 -7.03
N GLU A 412 0.31 36.22 -6.52
CA GLU A 412 1.77 36.29 -6.43
C GLU A 412 2.42 36.39 -7.82
N ASN A 413 2.01 35.53 -8.75
CA ASN A 413 2.51 35.55 -10.13
C ASN A 413 2.19 36.89 -10.82
N TYR A 414 1.01 37.46 -10.60
CA TYR A 414 0.65 38.75 -11.17
C TYR A 414 1.52 39.88 -10.58
N ALA A 415 1.70 39.92 -9.26
CA ALA A 415 2.56 40.90 -8.60
C ALA A 415 4.00 40.85 -9.11
N TYR A 416 4.59 39.65 -9.24
CA TYR A 416 5.95 39.49 -9.78
C TYR A 416 6.04 39.80 -11.28
N LYS A 417 5.02 39.45 -12.07
CA LYS A 417 4.95 39.80 -13.50
C LYS A 417 5.01 41.32 -13.67
N ILE A 418 4.15 42.06 -12.96
CA ILE A 418 4.13 43.52 -13.04
C ILE A 418 5.44 44.12 -12.54
N ARG A 419 6.00 43.60 -11.44
CA ARG A 419 7.32 44.02 -10.94
C ARG A 419 8.41 43.92 -12.01
N ASN A 420 8.43 42.81 -12.73
CA ASN A 420 9.43 42.54 -13.75
C ASN A 420 9.21 43.41 -14.99
N THR A 421 7.95 43.57 -15.46
CA THR A 421 7.63 44.45 -16.59
C THR A 421 8.07 45.89 -16.35
N VAL A 422 7.84 46.41 -15.14
CA VAL A 422 8.20 47.79 -14.79
C VAL A 422 9.71 47.98 -14.59
N ASN A 423 10.43 46.92 -14.26
CA ASN A 423 11.88 46.93 -14.09
C ASN A 423 12.65 46.46 -15.35
N ASP A 424 11.95 46.04 -16.41
CA ASP A 424 12.57 45.62 -17.66
C ASP A 424 13.20 46.83 -18.34
N GLN A 425 14.51 46.77 -18.57
CA GLN A 425 15.28 47.84 -19.18
C GLN A 425 14.69 48.30 -20.51
N LYS A 426 14.04 47.45 -21.30
CA LYS A 426 13.47 47.82 -22.60
C LYS A 426 12.19 48.65 -22.50
N ILE A 427 11.45 48.52 -21.40
CA ILE A 427 10.11 49.09 -21.19
C ILE A 427 10.15 50.26 -20.21
N ASN A 428 11.15 50.26 -19.33
CA ASN A 428 11.37 51.24 -18.26
C ASN A 428 11.38 52.70 -18.74
N TYR A 429 11.76 52.98 -20.00
CA TYR A 429 11.79 54.35 -20.55
C TYR A 429 10.42 54.85 -21.09
N LEU A 430 9.44 53.96 -21.26
CA LEU A 430 8.12 54.26 -21.84
C LEU A 430 7.08 54.67 -20.79
N ILE A 431 7.37 54.45 -19.50
CA ILE A 431 6.46 54.74 -18.39
C ILE A 431 6.95 55.99 -17.66
N PRO A 432 6.11 57.03 -17.45
CA PRO A 432 6.47 58.18 -16.62
C PRO A 432 6.91 57.75 -15.21
N GLU A 433 7.94 58.39 -14.66
CA GLU A 433 8.51 58.02 -13.35
C GLU A 433 7.47 58.08 -12.20
N ALA A 434 6.48 58.96 -12.31
CA ALA A 434 5.36 59.04 -11.36
C ALA A 434 4.46 57.79 -11.40
N ASP A 435 4.10 57.32 -12.60
CA ASP A 435 3.26 56.13 -12.79
C ASP A 435 4.01 54.85 -12.41
N LYS A 436 5.32 54.82 -12.68
CA LYS A 436 6.22 53.74 -12.29
C LYS A 436 6.25 53.55 -10.77
N LYS A 437 6.37 54.65 -10.02
CA LYS A 437 6.39 54.63 -8.55
C LYS A 437 5.07 54.09 -7.98
N VAL A 438 3.93 54.50 -8.54
CA VAL A 438 2.60 54.00 -8.14
C VAL A 438 2.49 52.49 -8.30
N VAL A 439 2.96 51.94 -9.43
CA VAL A 439 2.92 50.49 -9.66
C VAL A 439 3.88 49.73 -8.74
N GLN A 440 5.09 50.26 -8.52
CA GLN A 440 6.06 49.63 -7.61
C GLN A 440 5.54 49.59 -6.16
N ASP A 441 4.96 50.68 -5.66
CA ASP A 441 4.41 50.76 -4.31
C ASP A 441 3.23 49.79 -4.14
N ALA A 442 2.33 49.70 -5.13
CA ALA A 442 1.20 48.78 -5.11
C ALA A 442 1.65 47.30 -5.08
N VAL A 443 2.66 46.96 -5.89
CA VAL A 443 3.24 45.60 -5.90
C VAL A 443 3.91 45.26 -4.57
N VAL A 444 4.68 46.19 -3.99
CA VAL A 444 5.34 45.98 -2.69
C VAL A 444 4.30 45.76 -1.58
N GLN A 445 3.21 46.53 -1.57
CA GLN A 445 2.13 46.34 -0.61
C GLN A 445 1.45 44.98 -0.73
N VAL A 446 1.22 44.49 -1.96
CA VAL A 446 0.63 43.18 -2.20
C VAL A 446 1.57 42.04 -1.79
N ILE A 447 2.87 42.15 -2.08
CA ILE A 447 3.87 41.15 -1.65
C ILE A 447 3.94 41.08 -0.12
N TYR A 448 4.00 42.25 0.54
CA TYR A 448 3.99 42.32 1.99
C TYR A 448 2.70 41.74 2.61
N TRP A 449 1.56 41.97 1.95
CA TRP A 449 0.29 41.38 2.37
C TRP A 449 0.30 39.85 2.19
N LEU A 450 0.82 39.34 1.07
CA LEU A 450 0.96 37.89 0.81
C LEU A 450 1.80 37.21 1.89
N ASP A 451 2.94 37.78 2.28
CA ASP A 451 3.85 37.22 3.29
C ASP A 451 3.17 37.06 4.66
N ARG A 452 2.25 37.98 5.00
CA ARG A 452 1.54 37.97 6.29
C ARG A 452 0.22 37.20 6.27
N ASN A 453 -0.36 36.97 5.09
CA ASN A 453 -1.70 36.39 4.92
C ASN A 453 -1.67 35.08 4.13
N GLN A 454 -0.74 34.19 4.49
CA GLN A 454 -0.53 32.90 3.81
C GLN A 454 -1.73 31.94 3.89
N LEU A 455 -2.65 32.19 4.83
CA LEU A 455 -3.84 31.36 5.10
C LEU A 455 -5.17 32.01 4.68
N ALA A 456 -5.13 33.17 4.01
CA ALA A 456 -6.32 33.88 3.56
C ALA A 456 -7.24 33.02 2.67
N GLU A 457 -8.52 33.35 2.64
CA GLU A 457 -9.52 32.64 1.82
C GLU A 457 -9.37 33.00 0.33
N VAL A 458 -9.95 32.16 -0.54
CA VAL A 458 -9.90 32.30 -2.01
C VAL A 458 -10.35 33.70 -2.45
N ASP A 459 -11.43 34.21 -1.85
CA ASP A 459 -12.01 35.49 -2.21
C ASP A 459 -11.11 36.67 -1.83
N GLU A 460 -10.35 36.56 -0.74
CA GLU A 460 -9.40 37.59 -0.30
C GLU A 460 -8.22 37.70 -1.28
N PHE A 461 -7.66 36.57 -1.72
CA PHE A 461 -6.62 36.56 -2.75
C PHE A 461 -7.13 37.14 -4.08
N ASN A 462 -8.35 36.76 -4.49
CA ASN A 462 -8.96 37.27 -5.71
C ASN A 462 -9.26 38.77 -5.63
N TYR A 463 -9.70 39.26 -4.47
CA TYR A 463 -9.96 40.68 -4.23
C TYR A 463 -8.66 41.49 -4.34
N LYS A 464 -7.60 41.06 -3.64
CA LYS A 464 -6.28 41.70 -3.72
C LYS A 464 -5.70 41.67 -5.13
N ARG A 465 -5.97 40.62 -5.91
CA ARG A 465 -5.56 40.56 -7.31
C ARG A 465 -6.29 41.60 -8.15
N LYS A 466 -7.62 41.69 -8.02
CA LYS A 466 -8.43 42.70 -8.73
C LYS A 466 -8.03 44.13 -8.36
N GLU A 467 -7.72 44.38 -7.09
CA GLU A 467 -7.22 45.67 -6.61
C GLU A 467 -5.91 46.03 -7.33
N LEU A 468 -4.94 45.12 -7.35
CA LEU A 468 -3.67 45.31 -8.05
C LEU A 468 -3.85 45.46 -9.57
N GLU A 469 -4.74 44.69 -10.18
CA GLU A 469 -5.11 44.78 -11.61
C GLU A 469 -5.71 46.16 -11.92
N SER A 470 -6.61 46.67 -11.08
CA SER A 470 -7.23 47.97 -11.25
C SER A 470 -6.23 49.12 -11.18
N THR A 471 -5.18 49.00 -10.37
CA THR A 471 -4.11 50.01 -10.28
C THR A 471 -3.13 49.90 -11.45
N CYS A 472 -2.74 48.68 -11.83
CA CYS A 472 -1.63 48.48 -12.78
C CYS A 472 -2.09 48.48 -14.25
N ASN A 473 -3.26 47.92 -14.58
CA ASN A 473 -3.72 47.78 -15.96
C ASN A 473 -3.88 49.12 -16.70
N PRO A 474 -4.46 50.18 -16.11
CA PRO A 474 -4.59 51.48 -16.78
C PRO A 474 -3.26 52.16 -17.07
N ILE A 475 -2.22 51.86 -16.28
CA ILE A 475 -0.88 52.40 -16.46
C ILE A 475 -0.13 51.63 -17.54
N ILE A 476 -0.24 50.30 -17.52
CA ILE A 476 0.40 49.41 -18.50
C ILE A 476 -0.24 49.55 -19.88
N ALA A 477 -1.55 49.85 -19.97
CA ALA A 477 -2.24 50.07 -21.24
C ALA A 477 -1.89 51.40 -21.93
N LYS A 478 -1.19 52.31 -21.23
CA LYS A 478 -0.66 53.56 -21.81
C LYS A 478 0.73 53.38 -22.45
N MET A 479 1.35 52.23 -22.24
CA MET A 479 2.54 51.77 -22.97
C MET A 479 2.13 51.33 -24.38
#